data_AF-A0A1W1C2A4-F1
#
_entry.id   AF-A0A1W1C2A4-F1
#
_cell.length_a   1.000
_cell.length_b   1.000
_cell.length_c   1.000
_cell.angle_alpha   90.00
_cell.angle_beta   90.00
_cell.angle_gamma   90.00
#
_symmetry.space_group_name_H-M   'P 1'
#
loop_
_entity.id
_entity.type
_entity.pdbx_description
1 polymer ?
#
loop_
_entity_poly.entity_id
_entity_poly.type
_entity_poly.pdbx_seq_one_letter_code
_entity_poly.pdbx_strand_id
1 'polypeptide(L)'
;MLKKLITFLQNNFPKLNIDNWLESKYFYLNDAQLKKIATAIKNKELLIKSADELKLKSFIFHFSTTLILVEKTKTGFKAELAWETDFFSIHSIRNKTKGFVFISFEFDKNYNFKIKQNNKNLETNYINTEKSENVINKVMPILQGFISAIIDE
;
A
#
# COMPACT_ATOMS: atom_id res chain seq x y z
N MET A 1 -0.21 13.19 -1.33
CA MET A 1 0.80 12.12 -1.13
C MET A 1 1.28 11.54 -2.45
N LEU A 2 0.39 11.03 -3.32
CA LEU A 2 0.75 10.40 -4.60
C LEU A 2 1.73 11.21 -5.48
N LYS A 3 1.47 12.51 -5.67
CA LYS A 3 2.40 13.39 -6.42
C LYS A 3 3.82 13.39 -5.82
N LYS A 4 3.96 13.40 -4.50
CA LYS A 4 5.26 13.35 -3.82
C LYS A 4 5.96 12.02 -4.07
N LEU A 5 5.20 10.92 -4.01
CA LEU A 5 5.71 9.58 -4.29
C LEU A 5 6.22 9.49 -5.74
N ILE A 6 5.43 9.95 -6.72
CA ILE A 6 5.81 9.96 -8.13
C ILE A 6 7.10 10.76 -8.33
N THR A 7 7.18 11.98 -7.79
CA THR A 7 8.39 12.80 -7.86
C THR A 7 9.59 12.10 -7.20
N PHE A 8 9.38 11.45 -6.05
CA PHE A 8 10.43 10.68 -5.39
C PHE A 8 10.93 9.51 -6.26
N LEU A 9 10.01 8.74 -6.86
CA LEU A 9 10.35 7.62 -7.74
C LEU A 9 11.08 8.10 -9.01
N GLN A 10 10.61 9.18 -9.64
CA GLN A 10 11.26 9.76 -10.83
C GLN A 10 12.69 10.23 -10.53
N ASN A 11 12.90 10.88 -9.38
CA ASN A 11 14.20 11.45 -9.03
C ASN A 11 15.22 10.39 -8.59
N ASN A 12 14.78 9.37 -7.84
CA ASN A 12 15.68 8.37 -7.24
C ASN A 12 15.77 7.08 -8.08
N PHE A 13 14.75 6.76 -8.87
CA PHE A 13 14.63 5.53 -9.63
C PHE A 13 14.14 5.79 -11.07
N PRO A 14 14.90 6.55 -11.89
CA PRO A 14 14.47 6.98 -13.22
C PRO A 14 14.25 5.83 -14.22
N LYS A 15 14.73 4.62 -13.89
CA LYS A 15 14.53 3.40 -14.68
C LYS A 15 13.29 2.59 -14.28
N LEU A 16 12.61 2.97 -13.19
CA LEU A 16 11.40 2.29 -12.74
C LEU A 16 10.24 2.70 -13.66
N ASN A 17 9.49 1.71 -14.15
CA ASN A 17 8.24 2.00 -14.84
C ASN A 17 7.22 2.50 -13.82
N ILE A 18 6.85 3.78 -13.92
CA ILE A 18 5.85 4.43 -13.05
C ILE A 18 4.47 4.54 -13.71
N ASP A 19 4.29 4.06 -14.94
CA ASP A 19 3.03 4.19 -15.69
C ASP A 19 1.88 3.54 -14.93
N ASN A 20 2.14 2.40 -14.28
CA ASN A 20 1.15 1.71 -13.44
C ASN A 20 0.65 2.62 -12.29
N TRP A 21 1.50 3.51 -11.77
CA TRP A 21 1.11 4.50 -10.75
C TRP A 21 0.37 5.72 -11.32
N LEU A 22 0.50 6.00 -12.61
CA LEU A 22 -0.16 7.13 -13.29
C LEU A 22 -1.53 6.74 -13.88
N GLU A 23 -1.65 5.51 -14.38
CA GLU A 23 -2.82 5.02 -15.11
C GLU A 23 -3.86 4.33 -14.22
N SER A 24 -3.47 3.93 -13.00
CA SER A 24 -4.36 3.21 -12.09
C SER A 24 -5.44 4.11 -11.47
N LYS A 25 -6.66 3.58 -11.35
CA LYS A 25 -7.76 4.25 -10.65
C LYS A 25 -7.35 4.55 -9.21
N TYR A 26 -7.46 5.81 -8.81
CA TYR A 26 -7.02 6.28 -7.50
C TYR A 26 -8.19 6.42 -6.53
N PHE A 27 -8.07 5.77 -5.37
CA PHE A 27 -9.03 5.83 -4.27
C PHE A 27 -8.36 6.40 -3.03
N TYR A 28 -9.05 7.33 -2.37
CA TYR A 28 -8.58 7.96 -1.15
C TYR A 28 -9.64 7.86 -0.06
N LEU A 29 -9.24 7.38 1.12
CA LEU A 29 -10.04 7.46 2.34
C LEU A 29 -9.50 8.55 3.26
N ASN A 30 -10.38 9.48 3.60
CA ASN A 30 -10.11 10.41 4.69
C ASN A 30 -10.24 9.73 6.06
N ASP A 31 -9.81 10.40 7.13
CA ASP A 31 -9.78 9.85 8.48
C ASP A 31 -11.17 9.41 8.98
N ALA A 32 -12.24 10.11 8.60
CA ALA A 32 -13.60 9.75 8.98
C ALA A 32 -14.06 8.45 8.31
N GLN A 33 -13.77 8.28 7.01
CA GLN A 33 -14.06 7.05 6.27
C GLN A 33 -13.21 5.89 6.79
N LEU A 34 -11.92 6.12 7.06
CA LEU A 34 -11.03 5.12 7.64
C LEU A 34 -11.54 4.64 9.00
N LYS A 35 -11.99 5.57 9.86
CA LYS A 35 -12.58 5.24 11.15
C LYS A 35 -13.86 4.40 11.00
N LYS A 36 -14.72 4.72 10.02
CA LYS A 36 -15.92 3.91 9.73
C LYS A 36 -15.57 2.47 9.35
N ILE A 37 -14.60 2.27 8.46
CA ILE A 37 -14.13 0.92 8.09
C ILE A 37 -13.57 0.19 9.31
N ALA A 38 -12.71 0.85 10.10
CA ALA A 38 -12.14 0.26 11.30
C ALA A 38 -13.21 -0.15 12.34
N THR A 39 -14.23 0.69 12.53
CA THR A 39 -15.37 0.37 13.41
C THR A 39 -16.20 -0.78 12.87
N ALA A 40 -16.53 -0.79 11.58
CA ALA A 40 -17.30 -1.86 10.97
C ALA A 40 -16.59 -3.23 11.03
N ILE A 41 -15.25 -3.24 10.84
CA ILE A 41 -14.43 -4.45 11.02
C ILE A 41 -14.48 -4.91 12.48
N LYS A 42 -14.26 -3.99 13.43
CA LYS A 42 -14.25 -4.30 14.87
C LYS A 42 -15.60 -4.87 15.34
N ASN A 43 -16.70 -4.31 14.83
CA ASN A 43 -18.05 -4.73 15.19
C ASN A 43 -18.53 -5.95 14.40
N LYS A 44 -17.73 -6.49 13.46
CA LYS A 44 -18.12 -7.55 12.52
C LYS A 44 -19.33 -7.18 11.66
N GLU A 45 -19.55 -5.89 11.45
CA GLU A 45 -20.62 -5.35 10.60
C GLU A 45 -20.23 -5.38 9.13
N LEU A 46 -18.93 -5.45 8.84
CA LEU A 46 -18.43 -5.55 7.48
C LEU A 46 -18.36 -7.03 7.05
N LEU A 47 -19.27 -7.41 6.15
CA LEU A 47 -19.20 -8.68 5.44
C LEU A 47 -18.00 -8.64 4.49
N ILE A 48 -16.93 -9.33 4.88
CA ILE A 48 -15.74 -9.46 4.05
C ILE A 48 -16.08 -10.31 2.81
N LYS A 49 -15.87 -9.73 1.64
CA LYS A 49 -16.02 -10.42 0.34
C LYS A 49 -14.69 -10.95 -0.16
N SER A 50 -14.74 -11.97 -1.00
CA SER A 50 -13.55 -12.53 -1.63
C SER A 50 -12.91 -11.50 -2.55
N ALA A 51 -11.59 -11.33 -2.48
CA ALA A 51 -10.91 -10.38 -3.37
C ALA A 51 -11.07 -10.76 -4.86
N ASP A 52 -11.34 -12.03 -5.20
CA ASP A 52 -11.57 -12.46 -6.58
C ASP A 52 -12.78 -11.79 -7.24
N GLU A 53 -13.78 -11.38 -6.44
CA GLU A 53 -14.96 -10.66 -6.92
C GLU A 53 -14.63 -9.25 -7.43
N LEU A 54 -13.44 -8.72 -7.10
CA LEU A 54 -13.00 -7.42 -7.57
C LEU A 54 -12.78 -7.43 -9.08
N LYS A 55 -13.52 -6.56 -9.79
CA LYS A 55 -13.45 -6.41 -11.25
C LYS A 55 -12.26 -5.57 -11.71
N LEU A 56 -11.78 -4.65 -10.87
CA LEU A 56 -10.65 -3.79 -11.19
C LEU A 56 -9.36 -4.59 -11.37
N LYS A 57 -8.66 -4.34 -12.48
CA LYS A 57 -7.36 -4.96 -12.77
C LYS A 57 -6.23 -4.32 -11.97
N SER A 58 -6.28 -3.02 -11.75
CA SER A 58 -5.34 -2.30 -10.89
C SER A 58 -5.99 -1.08 -10.27
N PHE A 59 -5.50 -0.67 -9.10
CA PHE A 59 -5.91 0.56 -8.43
C PHE A 59 -4.83 1.03 -7.45
N ILE A 60 -4.86 2.31 -7.13
CA ILE A 60 -4.09 2.90 -6.04
C ILE A 60 -5.05 3.18 -4.89
N PHE A 61 -4.69 2.68 -3.72
CA PHE A 61 -5.41 2.93 -2.49
C PHE A 61 -4.59 3.78 -1.55
N HIS A 62 -5.16 4.90 -1.13
CA HIS A 62 -4.52 5.89 -0.27
C HIS A 62 -5.32 6.06 1.02
N PHE A 63 -4.65 5.95 2.16
CA PHE A 63 -5.18 6.33 3.46
C PHE A 63 -4.03 6.77 4.37
N SER A 64 -4.28 7.75 5.23
CA SER A 64 -3.27 8.29 6.15
C SER A 64 -1.96 8.67 5.40
N THR A 65 -0.82 8.11 5.79
CA THR A 65 0.47 8.28 5.10
C THR A 65 0.88 7.05 4.29
N THR A 66 -0.08 6.23 3.85
CA THR A 66 0.16 4.97 3.14
C THR A 66 -0.51 4.98 1.77
N LEU A 67 0.25 4.62 0.74
CA LEU A 67 -0.21 4.34 -0.61
C LEU A 67 0.02 2.86 -0.91
N ILE A 68 -0.93 2.21 -1.57
CA ILE A 68 -0.81 0.84 -2.04
C ILE A 68 -1.24 0.79 -3.49
N LEU A 69 -0.33 0.47 -4.41
CA LEU A 69 -0.68 0.05 -5.75
C LEU A 69 -1.04 -1.44 -5.68
N VAL A 70 -2.24 -1.80 -6.11
CA VAL A 70 -2.72 -3.18 -6.15
C VAL A 70 -2.99 -3.57 -7.59
N GLU A 71 -2.52 -4.75 -7.98
CA GLU A 71 -2.66 -5.31 -9.33
C GLU A 71 -3.16 -6.75 -9.26
N LYS A 72 -4.25 -7.05 -9.96
CA LYS A 72 -4.80 -8.40 -10.10
C LYS A 72 -3.89 -9.23 -11.01
N THR A 73 -3.62 -10.45 -10.59
CA THR A 73 -2.83 -11.45 -11.32
C THR A 73 -3.67 -12.69 -11.59
N LYS A 74 -3.08 -13.71 -12.25
CA LYS A 74 -3.76 -14.99 -12.51
C LYS A 74 -4.10 -15.77 -11.23
N THR A 75 -3.35 -15.54 -10.15
CA THR A 75 -3.39 -16.39 -8.94
C THR A 75 -3.68 -15.60 -7.66
N GLY A 76 -4.08 -14.34 -7.77
CA GLY A 76 -4.28 -13.43 -6.62
C GLY A 76 -3.89 -12.01 -6.99
N PHE A 77 -3.26 -11.30 -6.06
CA PHE A 77 -2.96 -9.88 -6.21
C PHE A 77 -1.50 -9.60 -5.85
N LYS A 78 -0.88 -8.69 -6.62
CA LYS A 78 0.38 -8.05 -6.26
C LYS A 78 0.08 -6.69 -5.65
N ALA A 79 0.88 -6.31 -4.66
CA ALA A 79 0.76 -5.02 -4.01
C ALA A 79 2.14 -4.40 -3.76
N GLU A 80 2.26 -3.12 -4.09
CA GLU A 80 3.39 -2.26 -3.77
C GLU A 80 2.93 -1.18 -2.80
N LEU A 81 3.38 -1.28 -1.55
CA LEU A 81 3.08 -0.32 -0.50
C LEU A 81 4.21 0.70 -0.38
N ALA A 82 3.84 1.98 -0.41
CA ALA A 82 4.71 3.11 -0.10
C ALA A 82 4.19 3.85 1.13
N TRP A 83 5.00 3.90 2.18
CA TRP A 83 4.67 4.55 3.45
C TRP A 83 5.55 5.79 3.67
N GLU A 84 4.95 6.99 3.68
CA GLU A 84 5.66 8.24 3.99
C GLU A 84 5.98 8.27 5.48
N THR A 85 7.27 8.29 5.81
CA THR A 85 7.77 8.33 7.18
C THR A 85 8.97 9.28 7.30
N ASP A 86 9.25 9.72 8.53
CA ASP A 86 10.38 10.58 8.83
C ASP A 86 11.66 9.74 8.91
N PHE A 87 12.70 10.15 8.17
CA PHE A 87 14.05 9.60 8.31
C PHE A 87 14.98 10.62 8.95
N PHE A 88 15.88 10.12 9.80
CA PHE A 88 17.04 10.91 10.20
C PHE A 88 17.99 11.02 9.01
N SER A 89 18.31 12.25 8.63
CA SER A 89 19.38 12.50 7.67
C SER A 89 20.71 12.04 8.28
N ILE A 90 21.52 11.31 7.50
CA ILE A 90 22.85 10.81 7.89
C ILE A 90 23.77 11.98 8.35
N HIS A 91 23.46 13.20 7.93
CA HIS A 91 24.25 14.41 8.20
C HIS A 91 23.64 15.35 9.24
N SER A 92 22.45 15.08 9.80
CA SER A 92 21.84 15.96 10.80
C SER A 92 20.72 15.29 11.59
N ILE A 93 20.92 15.18 12.90
CA ILE A 93 19.91 14.73 13.87
C ILE A 93 18.79 15.79 14.04
N ARG A 94 19.03 17.02 13.58
CA ARG A 94 18.08 18.15 13.67
C ARG A 94 17.10 18.25 12.50
N ASN A 95 17.45 17.69 11.33
CA ASN A 95 16.60 17.74 10.14
C ASN A 95 16.08 16.35 9.78
N LYS A 96 14.79 16.11 10.05
CA LYS A 96 14.07 14.95 9.54
C LYS A 96 13.75 15.18 8.06
N THR A 97 14.27 14.32 7.19
CA THR A 97 13.88 14.32 5.78
C THR A 97 12.74 13.32 5.61
N LYS A 98 11.62 13.74 5.01
CA LYS A 98 10.55 12.79 4.66
C LYS A 98 11.02 11.89 3.53
N GLY A 99 10.79 10.60 3.68
CA GLY A 99 11.06 9.60 2.64
C GLY A 99 9.95 8.56 2.61
N PHE A 100 10.17 7.51 1.82
CA PHE A 100 9.24 6.40 1.69
C PHE A 100 9.90 5.08 2.11
N VAL A 101 9.17 4.27 2.87
CA VAL A 101 9.44 2.83 3.01
C VAL A 101 8.61 2.10 1.96
N PHE A 102 9.26 1.20 1.24
CA PHE A 102 8.62 0.37 0.23
C PHE A 102 8.50 -1.08 0.71
N ILE A 103 7.30 -1.65 0.57
CA ILE A 103 7.03 -3.06 0.92
C ILE A 103 6.26 -3.68 -0.23
N SER A 104 6.82 -4.75 -0.80
CA SER A 104 6.13 -5.51 -1.85
C SER A 104 5.61 -6.82 -1.27
N PHE A 105 4.36 -7.12 -1.56
CA PHE A 105 3.72 -8.36 -1.11
C PHE A 105 2.73 -8.85 -2.15
N GLU A 106 2.35 -10.11 -2.02
CA GLU A 106 1.21 -10.69 -2.72
C GLU A 106 0.16 -11.11 -1.71
N PHE A 107 -1.11 -11.13 -2.10
CA PHE A 107 -2.18 -11.69 -1.29
C PHE A 107 -3.14 -12.50 -2.15
N ASP A 108 -3.71 -13.54 -1.54
CA ASP A 108 -4.71 -14.41 -2.17
C ASP A 108 -6.13 -13.84 -2.03
N LYS A 109 -7.11 -14.57 -2.58
CA LYS A 109 -8.53 -14.20 -2.51
C LYS A 109 -9.10 -14.09 -1.08
N ASN A 110 -8.43 -14.71 -0.12
CA ASN A 110 -8.77 -14.71 1.30
C ASN A 110 -7.93 -13.71 2.11
N TYR A 111 -7.17 -12.84 1.44
CA TYR A 111 -6.28 -11.84 2.04
C TYR A 111 -5.12 -12.44 2.85
N ASN A 112 -4.80 -13.72 2.65
CA ASN A 112 -3.54 -14.27 3.16
C ASN A 112 -2.40 -13.68 2.34
N PHE A 113 -1.45 -13.03 2.99
CA PHE A 113 -0.35 -12.36 2.30
C PHE A 113 0.97 -13.10 2.42
N LYS A 114 1.84 -12.85 1.45
CA LYS A 114 3.24 -13.26 1.46
C LYS A 114 4.10 -12.09 1.04
N ILE A 115 5.08 -11.75 1.88
CA ILE A 115 6.05 -10.71 1.55
C ILE A 115 6.96 -11.20 0.43
N LYS A 116 7.17 -10.36 -0.57
CA LYS A 116 8.21 -10.56 -1.56
C LYS A 116 9.49 -9.93 -1.05
N GLN A 117 10.56 -10.72 -0.98
CA GLN A 117 11.89 -10.16 -0.81
C GLN A 117 12.16 -9.20 -1.97
N ASN A 118 12.33 -7.93 -1.63
CA ASN A 118 12.48 -6.90 -2.64
C ASN A 118 13.84 -6.99 -3.34
N ASN A 119 13.84 -6.68 -4.63
CA ASN A 119 15.04 -6.47 -5.42
C ASN A 119 15.88 -5.37 -4.75
N LYS A 120 17.17 -5.65 -4.54
CA LYS A 120 18.18 -4.78 -3.90
C LYS A 120 18.40 -3.42 -4.58
N ASN A 121 17.63 -3.07 -5.61
CA ASN A 121 17.84 -1.90 -6.47
C ASN A 121 17.22 -0.59 -5.94
N LEU A 122 16.39 -0.63 -4.88
CA LEU A 122 15.97 0.60 -4.18
C LEU A 122 16.80 0.74 -2.89
N GLU A 123 18.04 1.22 -2.99
CA GLU A 123 19.00 1.31 -1.86
C GLU A 123 18.54 2.20 -0.68
N THR A 124 17.35 2.81 -0.76
CA THR A 124 16.83 3.69 0.29
C THR A 124 15.72 3.01 1.09
N ASN A 125 16.05 2.67 2.34
CA ASN A 125 15.11 2.53 3.45
C ASN A 125 14.09 1.36 3.42
N TYR A 126 14.55 0.16 3.10
CA TYR A 126 13.80 -1.05 3.40
C TYR A 126 13.86 -1.38 4.89
N ILE A 127 12.71 -1.74 5.47
CA ILE A 127 12.62 -2.34 6.80
C ILE A 127 12.78 -3.86 6.68
N ASN A 128 13.29 -4.52 7.73
CA ASN A 128 13.45 -5.98 7.72
C ASN A 128 12.09 -6.71 7.56
N THR A 129 12.14 -8.01 7.29
CA THR A 129 10.93 -8.82 7.03
C THR A 129 9.93 -8.72 8.18
N GLU A 130 10.37 -8.83 9.43
CA GLU A 130 9.50 -8.74 10.61
C GLU A 130 8.77 -7.39 10.71
N LYS A 131 9.46 -6.27 10.50
CA LYS A 131 8.83 -4.94 10.49
C LYS A 131 7.88 -4.81 9.30
N SER A 132 8.23 -5.39 8.15
CA SER A 132 7.35 -5.41 6.98
C SER A 132 6.06 -6.19 7.26
N GLU A 133 6.15 -7.35 7.93
CA GLU A 133 4.98 -8.15 8.36
C GLU A 133 4.11 -7.35 9.33
N ASN A 134 4.71 -6.66 10.30
CA ASN A 134 3.99 -5.82 11.24
C ASN A 134 3.24 -4.67 10.57
N VAL A 135 3.81 -4.07 9.53
CA VAL A 135 3.14 -3.03 8.74
C VAL A 135 1.98 -3.64 7.96
N ILE A 136 2.21 -4.74 7.23
CA ILE A 136 1.16 -5.38 6.42
C ILE A 136 0.02 -5.88 7.31
N ASN A 137 0.29 -6.46 8.48
CA ASN A 137 -0.74 -6.90 9.44
C ASN A 137 -1.68 -5.77 9.89
N LYS A 138 -1.18 -4.52 9.97
CA LYS A 138 -2.01 -3.35 10.31
C LYS A 138 -2.80 -2.83 9.11
N VAL A 139 -2.22 -2.95 7.92
CA VAL A 139 -2.76 -2.42 6.67
C VAL A 139 -3.79 -3.36 6.04
N MET A 140 -3.58 -4.67 6.15
CA MET A 140 -4.39 -5.69 5.49
C MET A 140 -5.88 -5.60 5.86
N PRO A 141 -6.29 -5.44 7.13
CA PRO A 141 -7.70 -5.31 7.47
C PRO A 141 -8.36 -4.07 6.81
N ILE A 142 -7.62 -2.97 6.68
CA ILE A 142 -8.12 -1.74 6.04
C ILE A 142 -8.29 -1.99 4.53
N LEU A 143 -7.29 -2.59 3.89
CA LEU A 143 -7.34 -2.93 2.47
C LEU A 143 -8.47 -3.93 2.18
N GLN A 144 -8.62 -4.95 3.01
CA GLN A 144 -9.69 -5.94 2.96
C GLN A 144 -11.07 -5.30 3.09
N GLY A 145 -11.23 -4.40 4.06
CA GLY A 145 -12.50 -3.71 4.25
C GLY A 145 -12.83 -2.76 3.10
N PHE A 146 -11.81 -2.09 2.56
CA PHE A 146 -11.97 -1.25 1.38
C PHE A 146 -12.34 -2.06 0.14
N ILE A 147 -11.62 -3.13 -0.19
CA ILE A 147 -11.92 -4.01 -1.33
C ILE A 147 -13.36 -4.55 -1.21
N SER A 148 -13.76 -4.99 -0.02
CA SER A 148 -15.14 -5.47 0.22
C SER A 148 -16.20 -4.41 -0.05
N ALA A 149 -15.89 -3.13 0.20
CA ALA A 149 -16.80 -2.02 -0.04
C ALA A 149 -16.90 -1.62 -1.53
N ILE A 150 -15.87 -1.86 -2.34
CA ILE A 150 -15.83 -1.44 -3.76
C ILE A 150 -16.07 -2.58 -4.76
N ILE A 151 -16.23 -3.83 -4.30
CA ILE A 151 -16.50 -4.97 -5.19
C ILE A 151 -17.80 -4.79 -6.00
N ASP A 152 -18.76 -4.02 -5.47
CA ASP A 152 -20.03 -3.73 -6.14
C ASP A 152 -19.98 -2.49 -7.06
N GLU A 153 -18.88 -1.72 -7.06
CA GLU A 153 -18.65 -0.59 -7.99
C GLU A 153 -18.17 -1.06 -9.37
#